data_AF-A0A4Q9KLI9-F1
#
_entry.id   AF-A0A4Q9KLI9-F1
#
_cell.length_a   1.000
_cell.length_b   1.000
_cell.length_c   1.000
_cell.angle_alpha   90.00
_cell.angle_beta   90.00
_cell.angle_gamma   90.00
#
_symmetry.space_group_name_H-M   'P 1'
#
loop_
_entity.id
_entity.type
_entity.pdbx_description
1 polymer ?
#
loop_
_entity_poly.entity_id
_entity_poly.type
_entity_poly.pdbx_seq_one_letter_code
_entity_poly.pdbx_strand_id
1 'polypeptide(L)'
;MSPSTPSRPPATSPSCSATSASRRHVGADFRPAIVVIADASRGVLLDELSARYARDYDLVAPDLDAAKPVLLNLLAAQHKVAVIACEYRLGEFTAVDVFRKLASTLSTARRLVFVPSEQFADAVGDLMDAQASGQIDGYFVIPKGPRDEEFHGGISEQLSEWTWVSGAVSIDVVRIFMDAPSADSARIIDFLDRSGVPHRVYPTDSPVAAEMLAEVGPDAALPLVQLVGGAILPCPSTADLAGLMQRAARSTAPDGDEVADLLIVGAGPAGLAAAVYGASEGLSTVVIEADAVGGQAGTSSMRGRHVVVVGGGNSAGPSAVHCRGSRRP
;
A
#
# COMPACT_ATOMS: atom_id res chain seq x y z
N MET A 1 75.13 32.98 24.65
CA MET A 1 74.63 31.73 25.27
C MET A 1 73.17 31.95 25.61
N SER A 2 72.28 31.43 24.79
CA SER A 2 70.84 31.32 25.09
C SER A 2 70.40 29.94 24.60
N PRO A 3 69.80 29.10 25.47
CA PRO A 3 69.45 27.73 25.15
C PRO A 3 68.04 27.62 24.55
N SER A 4 67.95 26.81 23.49
CA SER A 4 66.88 25.88 23.12
C SER A 4 65.53 25.94 23.85
N THR A 5 64.48 26.32 23.11
CA THR A 5 63.07 26.02 23.39
C THR A 5 62.59 24.96 22.39
N PRO A 6 61.93 23.87 22.83
CA PRO A 6 61.50 22.78 21.94
C PRO A 6 60.21 23.10 21.19
N SER A 7 60.12 22.52 19.99
CA SER A 7 59.02 22.59 19.02
C SER A 7 57.67 22.13 19.58
N ARG A 8 56.66 23.00 19.46
CA ARG A 8 55.24 22.68 19.67
C ARG A 8 54.62 22.20 18.35
N PRO A 9 54.02 20.99 18.26
CA PRO A 9 53.34 20.55 17.05
C PRO A 9 52.00 21.31 16.87
N PRO A 10 51.50 21.46 15.62
CA PRO A 10 50.25 22.14 15.35
C PRO A 10 49.05 21.35 15.91
N ALA A 11 48.10 22.08 16.47
CA ALA A 11 46.86 21.55 17.01
C ALA A 11 46.03 20.87 15.92
N THR A 12 45.85 19.55 16.04
CA THR A 12 44.88 18.77 15.27
C THR A 12 43.49 19.03 15.84
N SER A 13 42.69 19.82 15.14
CA SER A 13 41.23 19.85 15.31
C SER A 13 40.66 18.50 14.88
N PRO A 14 39.82 17.81 15.67
CA PRO A 14 39.11 16.64 15.17
C PRO A 14 38.01 17.13 14.23
N SER A 15 38.19 16.90 12.94
CA SER A 15 37.15 17.01 11.93
C SER A 15 36.06 15.98 12.27
N CYS A 16 34.96 16.45 12.84
CA CYS A 16 33.75 15.67 12.98
C CYS A 16 33.14 15.48 11.58
N SER A 17 33.64 14.49 10.85
CA SER A 17 32.98 13.97 9.66
C SER A 17 31.76 13.19 10.12
N ALA A 18 30.64 13.90 10.29
CA ALA A 18 29.33 13.29 10.39
C ALA A 18 28.99 12.68 9.02
N THR A 19 29.45 11.46 8.80
CA THR A 19 28.93 10.57 7.76
C THR A 19 27.45 10.38 8.07
N SER A 20 26.59 11.13 7.38
CA SER A 20 25.16 10.86 7.34
C SER A 20 24.96 9.55 6.59
N ALA A 21 25.15 8.44 7.29
CA ALA A 21 24.71 7.12 6.85
C ALA A 21 23.19 7.20 6.74
N SER A 22 22.73 7.41 5.51
CA SER A 22 21.35 7.21 5.08
C SER A 22 20.88 5.87 5.65
N ARG A 23 19.99 5.93 6.65
CA ARG A 23 19.26 4.76 7.16
C ARG A 23 18.36 4.26 6.04
N ARG A 24 18.89 3.39 5.18
CA ARG A 24 18.08 2.46 4.40
C ARG A 24 17.75 1.29 5.31
N HIS A 25 16.67 1.44 6.07
CA HIS A 25 15.98 0.31 6.70
C HIS A 25 14.59 0.21 6.08
N VAL A 26 14.50 -0.60 5.03
CA VAL A 26 13.29 -1.25 4.57
C VAL A 26 13.70 -2.71 4.39
N GLY A 27 12.91 -3.65 4.89
CA GLY A 27 13.22 -5.09 4.87
C GLY A 27 13.66 -5.54 3.47
N ALA A 28 14.55 -6.53 3.42
CA ALA A 28 15.16 -7.04 2.20
C ALA A 28 14.20 -7.07 0.99
N ASP A 29 14.43 -6.13 0.07
CA ASP A 29 14.24 -6.16 -1.39
C ASP A 29 13.21 -7.13 -1.99
N PHE A 30 11.93 -7.03 -1.61
CA PHE A 30 10.86 -7.73 -2.35
C PHE A 30 10.11 -6.75 -3.25
N ARG A 31 10.63 -6.55 -4.46
CA ARG A 31 10.11 -5.63 -5.47
C ARG A 31 9.13 -6.36 -6.38
N PRO A 32 7.80 -6.11 -6.30
CA PRO A 32 6.85 -6.83 -7.12
C PRO A 32 7.18 -6.74 -8.61
N ALA A 33 6.88 -7.79 -9.36
CA ALA A 33 7.15 -7.85 -10.78
C ALA A 33 6.09 -7.08 -11.59
N ILE A 34 6.53 -6.32 -12.59
CA ILE A 34 5.71 -5.87 -13.71
C ILE A 34 6.16 -6.69 -14.92
N VAL A 35 5.28 -7.56 -15.39
CA VAL A 35 5.54 -8.44 -16.53
C VAL A 35 5.03 -7.77 -17.80
N VAL A 36 5.86 -7.64 -18.84
CA VAL A 36 5.48 -7.00 -20.11
C VAL A 36 5.69 -7.97 -21.26
N ILE A 37 4.60 -8.38 -21.92
CA ILE A 37 4.62 -9.23 -23.11
C ILE A 37 4.34 -8.34 -24.32
N ALA A 38 5.37 -7.99 -25.08
CA ALA A 38 5.29 -7.08 -26.22
C ALA A 38 6.23 -7.54 -27.34
N ASP A 39 5.94 -7.20 -28.59
CA ASP A 39 6.81 -7.51 -29.74
C ASP A 39 7.48 -6.21 -30.23
N ALA A 40 6.91 -5.57 -31.26
CA ALA A 40 7.49 -4.41 -31.91
C ALA A 40 7.70 -3.24 -30.95
N SER A 41 6.83 -3.10 -29.95
CA SER A 41 6.83 -1.98 -29.01
C SER A 41 7.62 -2.25 -27.72
N ARG A 42 8.25 -3.44 -27.60
CA ARG A 42 8.95 -3.87 -26.37
C ARG A 42 9.98 -2.87 -25.88
N GLY A 43 10.81 -2.35 -26.78
CA GLY A 43 11.88 -1.40 -26.42
C GLY A 43 11.32 -0.12 -25.79
N VAL A 44 10.35 0.51 -26.46
CA VAL A 44 9.71 1.75 -25.99
C VAL A 44 9.02 1.55 -24.64
N LEU A 45 8.28 0.46 -24.48
CA LEU A 45 7.59 0.14 -23.24
C LEU A 45 8.56 -0.10 -22.08
N LEU A 46 9.63 -0.85 -22.32
CA LEU A 46 10.64 -1.12 -21.31
C LEU A 46 11.41 0.14 -20.92
N ASP A 47 11.77 0.98 -21.88
CA ASP A 47 12.49 2.23 -21.59
C ASP A 47 11.62 3.16 -20.73
N GLU A 48 10.36 3.38 -21.09
CA GLU A 48 9.46 4.28 -20.36
C GLU A 48 9.10 3.73 -18.96
N LEU A 49 8.81 2.42 -18.86
CA LEU A 49 8.54 1.80 -17.56
C LEU A 49 9.79 1.76 -16.67
N SER A 50 10.96 1.49 -17.24
CA SER A 50 12.21 1.45 -16.49
C SER A 50 12.55 2.82 -15.90
N ALA A 51 12.32 3.88 -16.66
CA ALA A 51 12.63 5.25 -16.24
C ALA A 51 11.94 5.64 -14.92
N ARG A 52 10.74 5.10 -14.64
CA ARG A 52 9.93 5.48 -13.46
C ARG A 52 9.78 4.38 -12.41
N TYR A 53 9.67 3.11 -12.83
CA TYR A 53 9.27 2.02 -11.94
C TYR A 53 10.40 1.05 -11.59
N ALA A 54 11.54 1.09 -12.30
CA ALA A 54 12.68 0.20 -12.02
C ALA A 54 13.45 0.53 -10.73
N ARG A 55 12.93 1.42 -9.88
CA ARG A 55 13.34 1.55 -8.48
C ARG A 55 12.54 0.66 -7.53
N ASP A 56 11.24 0.48 -7.77
CA ASP A 56 10.31 -0.16 -6.83
C ASP A 56 9.76 -1.50 -7.33
N TYR A 57 9.81 -1.76 -8.65
CA TYR A 57 9.28 -2.98 -9.29
C TYR A 57 10.31 -3.70 -10.17
N ASP A 58 10.29 -5.02 -10.17
CA ASP A 58 11.13 -5.80 -11.08
C ASP A 58 10.47 -5.88 -12.46
N LEU A 59 11.12 -5.35 -13.48
CA LEU A 59 10.60 -5.42 -14.85
C LEU A 59 11.04 -6.73 -15.50
N VAL A 60 10.06 -7.50 -15.96
CA VAL A 60 10.29 -8.79 -16.62
C VAL A 60 9.58 -8.77 -17.96
N ALA A 61 10.32 -8.94 -19.06
CA ALA A 61 9.73 -8.90 -20.41
C ALA A 61 10.00 -10.19 -21.19
N PRO A 62 9.22 -11.26 -20.95
CA PRO A 62 9.34 -12.50 -21.70
C PRO A 62 8.71 -12.37 -23.09
N ASP A 63 9.20 -13.17 -24.04
CA ASP A 63 8.46 -13.46 -25.26
C ASP A 63 7.16 -14.23 -24.95
N LEU A 64 6.20 -14.22 -25.87
CA LEU A 64 4.91 -14.88 -25.69
C LEU A 64 5.05 -16.36 -25.28
N ASP A 65 5.94 -17.10 -25.93
CA ASP A 65 6.17 -18.53 -25.64
C ASP A 65 6.81 -18.77 -24.26
N ALA A 66 7.59 -17.79 -23.78
CA ALA A 66 8.26 -17.85 -22.49
C ALA A 66 7.39 -17.29 -21.34
N ALA A 67 6.29 -16.60 -21.64
CA ALA A 67 5.48 -15.89 -20.64
C ALA A 67 4.96 -16.81 -19.54
N LYS A 68 4.35 -17.95 -19.90
CA LYS A 68 3.81 -18.90 -18.92
C LYS A 68 4.90 -19.54 -18.04
N PRO A 69 6.00 -20.09 -18.59
CA PRO A 69 7.12 -20.57 -17.77
C PRO A 69 7.67 -19.52 -16.80
N VAL A 70 7.84 -18.28 -17.27
CA VAL A 70 8.36 -17.19 -16.43
C VAL A 70 7.40 -16.86 -15.28
N LEU A 71 6.10 -16.76 -15.55
CA LEU A 71 5.10 -16.53 -14.51
C LEU A 71 5.06 -17.66 -13.48
N LEU A 72 5.14 -18.92 -13.91
CA LEU A 72 5.19 -20.06 -12.98
C LEU A 72 6.44 -20.03 -12.10
N ASN A 73 7.59 -19.61 -12.64
CA ASN A 73 8.82 -19.44 -11.86
C ASN A 73 8.68 -18.31 -10.83
N LEU A 74 8.07 -17.18 -11.21
CA LEU A 74 7.79 -16.08 -10.28
C LEU A 74 6.89 -16.55 -9.13
N LEU A 75 5.78 -17.24 -9.44
CA LEU A 75 4.88 -17.78 -8.42
C LEU A 75 5.57 -18.82 -7.52
N ALA A 76 6.38 -19.72 -8.08
CA ALA A 76 7.12 -20.72 -7.31
C ALA A 76 8.14 -20.08 -6.34
N ALA A 77 8.73 -18.95 -6.74
CA ALA A 77 9.60 -18.13 -5.90
C ALA A 77 8.83 -17.23 -4.91
N GLN A 78 7.50 -17.35 -4.86
CA GLN A 78 6.60 -16.43 -4.13
C GLN A 78 6.79 -14.96 -4.54
N HIS A 79 7.31 -14.71 -5.74
CA HIS A 79 7.51 -13.38 -6.27
C HIS A 79 6.18 -12.79 -6.74
N LYS A 80 5.75 -11.70 -6.10
CA LYS A 80 4.45 -11.10 -6.37
C LYS A 80 4.44 -10.45 -7.75
N VAL A 81 3.41 -10.70 -8.55
CA VAL A 81 3.21 -10.03 -9.84
C VAL A 81 2.16 -8.94 -9.65
N ALA A 82 2.58 -7.68 -9.81
CA ALA A 82 1.70 -6.52 -9.66
C ALA A 82 0.86 -6.30 -10.91
N VAL A 83 1.54 -6.27 -12.04
CA VAL A 83 0.95 -6.03 -13.35
C VAL A 83 1.46 -7.09 -14.29
N ILE A 84 0.56 -7.58 -15.12
CA ILE A 84 0.90 -8.22 -16.38
C ILE A 84 0.32 -7.36 -17.50
N ALA A 85 1.20 -6.80 -18.31
CA ALA A 85 0.85 -6.00 -19.45
C ALA A 85 1.14 -6.75 -20.74
N CYS A 86 0.25 -6.62 -21.72
CA CYS A 86 0.38 -7.26 -23.02
C CYS A 86 0.14 -6.23 -24.12
N GLU A 87 1.01 -6.19 -25.13
CA GLU A 87 0.72 -5.46 -26.36
C GLU A 87 -0.56 -6.04 -27.00
N TYR A 88 -1.40 -5.18 -27.58
CA TYR A 88 -2.74 -5.54 -28.04
C TYR A 88 -2.74 -6.75 -28.98
N ARG A 89 -1.75 -6.82 -29.87
CA ARG A 89 -1.58 -7.89 -30.85
C ARG A 89 -0.18 -8.47 -30.78
N LEU A 90 -0.10 -9.80 -30.64
CA LEU A 90 1.13 -10.59 -30.62
C LEU A 90 0.98 -11.73 -31.63
N GLY A 91 1.56 -11.55 -32.82
CA GLY A 91 1.32 -12.44 -33.95
C GLY A 91 -0.17 -12.55 -34.29
N GLU A 92 -0.72 -13.76 -34.20
CA GLU A 92 -2.14 -14.04 -34.47
C GLU A 92 -3.05 -13.86 -33.24
N PHE A 93 -2.49 -13.62 -32.05
CA PHE A 93 -3.27 -13.52 -30.81
C PHE A 93 -3.54 -12.08 -30.41
N THR A 94 -4.71 -11.84 -29.80
CA THR A 94 -4.96 -10.59 -29.05
C THR A 94 -4.48 -10.72 -27.61
N ALA A 95 -4.24 -9.59 -26.94
CA ALA A 95 -3.93 -9.57 -25.51
C ALA A 95 -4.98 -10.30 -24.65
N VAL A 96 -6.27 -10.19 -25.03
CA VAL A 96 -7.36 -10.87 -24.34
C VAL A 96 -7.23 -12.40 -24.47
N ASP A 97 -6.84 -12.91 -25.65
CA ASP A 97 -6.58 -14.34 -25.84
C ASP A 97 -5.41 -14.83 -24.99
N VAL A 98 -4.36 -14.01 -24.90
CA VAL A 98 -3.19 -14.29 -24.05
C VAL A 98 -3.60 -14.36 -22.58
N PHE A 99 -4.33 -13.36 -22.07
CA PHE A 99 -4.80 -13.37 -20.69
C PHE A 99 -5.73 -14.54 -20.40
N ARG A 100 -6.61 -14.93 -21.34
CA ARG A 100 -7.46 -16.12 -21.20
C ARG A 100 -6.63 -17.40 -21.03
N LYS A 101 -5.53 -17.55 -21.78
CA LYS A 101 -4.60 -18.68 -21.64
C LYS A 101 -3.82 -18.66 -20.32
N LEU A 102 -3.60 -17.49 -19.75
CA LEU A 102 -2.82 -17.29 -18.52
C LEU A 102 -3.66 -17.14 -17.25
N ALA A 103 -4.99 -17.13 -17.36
CA ALA A 103 -5.92 -16.77 -16.27
C ALA A 103 -5.70 -17.57 -14.97
N SER A 104 -5.37 -18.86 -15.06
CA SER A 104 -5.11 -19.71 -13.90
C SER A 104 -3.84 -19.34 -13.11
N THR A 105 -2.97 -18.54 -13.70
CA THR A 105 -1.66 -18.14 -13.15
C THR A 105 -1.68 -16.70 -12.59
N LEU A 106 -2.77 -15.94 -12.80
CA LEU A 106 -2.79 -14.48 -12.66
C LEU A 106 -3.86 -13.96 -11.69
N SER A 107 -4.28 -14.75 -10.70
CA SER A 107 -5.46 -14.43 -9.87
C SER A 107 -5.40 -13.09 -9.11
N THR A 108 -4.21 -12.51 -8.92
CA THR A 108 -4.03 -11.24 -8.18
C THR A 108 -3.40 -10.13 -9.00
N ALA A 109 -2.90 -10.38 -10.22
CA ALA A 109 -2.20 -9.38 -11.03
C ALA A 109 -3.20 -8.53 -11.84
N ARG A 110 -2.91 -7.23 -11.99
CA ARG A 110 -3.68 -6.37 -12.91
C ARG A 110 -3.30 -6.66 -14.34
N ARG A 111 -4.29 -6.86 -15.21
CA ARG A 111 -4.14 -7.22 -16.63
C ARG A 111 -4.32 -5.99 -17.48
N LEU A 112 -3.22 -5.48 -18.03
CA LEU A 112 -3.21 -4.24 -18.80
C LEU A 112 -2.95 -4.51 -20.28
N VAL A 113 -3.64 -3.79 -21.16
CA VAL A 113 -3.39 -3.87 -22.61
C VAL A 113 -2.71 -2.60 -23.10
N PHE A 114 -1.62 -2.75 -23.83
CA PHE A 114 -0.92 -1.65 -24.48
C PHE A 114 -1.21 -1.62 -25.98
N VAL A 115 -1.78 -0.53 -26.45
CA VAL A 115 -2.36 -0.43 -27.79
C VAL A 115 -1.50 0.51 -28.65
N PRO A 116 -0.91 0.04 -29.76
CA PRO A 116 -0.30 0.93 -30.74
C PRO A 116 -1.32 1.95 -31.23
N SER A 117 -0.91 3.20 -31.37
CA SER A 117 -1.83 4.32 -31.61
C SER A 117 -2.67 4.17 -32.89
N GLU A 118 -2.09 3.56 -33.91
CA GLU A 118 -2.68 3.27 -35.20
C GLU A 118 -3.71 2.15 -35.15
N GLN A 119 -3.70 1.33 -34.10
CA GLN A 119 -4.67 0.25 -33.87
C GLN A 119 -5.78 0.65 -32.88
N PHE A 120 -5.65 1.79 -32.20
CA PHE A 120 -6.55 2.17 -31.12
C PHE A 120 -8.01 2.32 -31.57
N ALA A 121 -8.25 2.96 -32.72
CA ALA A 121 -9.59 3.18 -33.25
C ALA A 121 -10.34 1.86 -33.52
N ASP A 122 -9.61 0.84 -33.98
CA ASP A 122 -10.17 -0.48 -34.28
C ASP A 122 -10.30 -1.35 -33.03
N ALA A 123 -9.43 -1.15 -32.02
CA ALA A 123 -9.37 -1.97 -30.82
C ALA A 123 -10.30 -1.51 -29.69
N VAL A 124 -10.63 -0.21 -29.62
CA VAL A 124 -11.28 0.39 -28.44
C VAL A 124 -12.61 -0.25 -28.08
N GLY A 125 -13.43 -0.63 -29.06
CA GLY A 125 -14.71 -1.29 -28.81
C GLY A 125 -14.54 -2.63 -28.08
N ASP A 126 -13.72 -3.52 -28.64
CA ASP A 126 -13.43 -4.84 -28.07
C ASP A 126 -12.77 -4.73 -26.68
N LEU A 127 -11.89 -3.73 -26.48
CA LEU A 127 -11.22 -3.50 -25.21
C LEU A 127 -12.19 -2.99 -24.13
N MET A 128 -13.14 -2.12 -24.48
CA MET A 128 -14.19 -1.68 -23.55
C MET A 128 -15.05 -2.86 -23.09
N ASP A 129 -15.45 -3.74 -24.02
CA ASP A 129 -16.21 -4.95 -23.69
C ASP A 129 -15.40 -5.94 -22.84
N ALA A 130 -14.11 -6.12 -23.14
CA ALA A 130 -13.20 -6.93 -22.35
C ALA A 130 -13.03 -6.39 -20.92
N GLN A 131 -12.95 -5.06 -20.75
CA GLN A 131 -12.85 -4.43 -19.44
C GLN A 131 -14.16 -4.55 -18.66
N ALA A 132 -15.31 -4.29 -19.30
CA ALA A 132 -16.63 -4.41 -18.68
C ALA A 132 -16.94 -5.85 -18.21
N SER A 133 -16.42 -6.85 -18.92
CA SER A 133 -16.53 -8.26 -18.56
C SER A 133 -15.43 -8.76 -17.60
N GLY A 134 -14.51 -7.88 -17.15
CA GLY A 134 -13.44 -8.21 -16.21
C GLY A 134 -12.34 -9.12 -16.78
N GLN A 135 -12.25 -9.23 -18.12
CA GLN A 135 -11.16 -9.95 -18.79
C GLN A 135 -9.84 -9.17 -18.74
N ILE A 136 -9.92 -7.83 -18.69
CA ILE A 136 -8.81 -6.92 -18.48
C ILE A 136 -9.16 -5.88 -17.42
N ASP A 137 -8.14 -5.25 -16.86
CA ASP A 137 -8.27 -4.25 -15.80
C ASP A 137 -8.04 -2.81 -16.30
N GLY A 138 -7.39 -2.66 -17.46
CA GLY A 138 -7.16 -1.37 -18.12
C GLY A 138 -6.52 -1.52 -19.50
N TYR A 139 -6.62 -0.48 -20.31
CA TYR A 139 -5.92 -0.39 -21.60
C TYR A 139 -5.39 1.03 -21.83
N PHE A 140 -4.20 1.13 -22.42
CA PHE A 140 -3.51 2.40 -22.63
C PHE A 140 -2.86 2.44 -24.01
N VAL A 141 -2.83 3.62 -24.64
CA VAL A 141 -2.07 3.82 -25.87
C VAL A 141 -0.58 3.79 -25.53
N ILE A 142 0.22 3.17 -26.40
CA ILE A 142 1.68 3.09 -26.22
C ILE A 142 2.27 4.51 -26.25
N PRO A 143 3.13 4.88 -25.27
CA PRO A 143 3.68 6.22 -25.18
C PRO A 143 4.49 6.58 -26.42
N LYS A 144 4.25 7.79 -26.95
CA LYS A 144 4.94 8.30 -28.16
C LYS A 144 6.18 9.15 -27.86
N GLY A 145 6.44 9.41 -26.59
CA GLY A 145 7.53 10.26 -26.15
C GLY A 145 7.70 10.20 -24.64
N PRO A 146 8.78 10.83 -24.12
CA PRO A 146 9.07 10.78 -22.70
C PRO A 146 8.04 11.57 -21.89
N ARG A 147 7.76 11.11 -20.67
CA ARG A 147 6.88 11.80 -19.70
C ARG A 147 5.42 11.86 -20.16
N ASP A 148 4.94 10.77 -20.74
CA ASP A 148 3.51 10.60 -21.00
C ASP A 148 2.77 10.43 -19.66
N GLU A 149 2.40 11.55 -19.04
CA GLU A 149 1.78 11.56 -17.71
C GLU A 149 0.38 10.92 -17.71
N GLU A 150 -0.31 10.86 -18.85
CA GLU A 150 -1.58 10.14 -18.99
C GLU A 150 -1.35 8.63 -18.89
N PHE A 151 -0.39 8.10 -19.67
CA PHE A 151 0.04 6.71 -19.57
C PHE A 151 0.49 6.35 -18.15
N HIS A 152 1.36 7.17 -17.56
CA HIS A 152 1.87 6.92 -16.21
C HIS A 152 0.81 7.09 -15.12
N GLY A 153 -0.13 8.02 -15.27
CA GLY A 153 -1.26 8.19 -14.36
C GLY A 153 -2.09 6.92 -14.31
N GLY A 154 -2.42 6.37 -15.49
CA GLY A 154 -3.13 5.11 -15.63
C GLY A 154 -2.38 3.94 -14.99
N ILE A 155 -1.09 3.78 -15.25
CA ILE A 155 -0.29 2.71 -14.63
C ILE A 155 -0.25 2.83 -13.11
N SER A 156 -0.09 4.06 -12.60
CA SER A 156 -0.01 4.32 -11.16
C SER A 156 -1.33 4.02 -10.44
N GLU A 157 -2.47 4.30 -11.09
CA GLU A 157 -3.79 3.90 -10.61
C GLU A 157 -3.90 2.38 -10.51
N GLN A 158 -3.49 1.65 -11.56
CA GLN A 158 -3.56 0.19 -11.56
C GLN A 158 -2.65 -0.46 -10.50
N LEU A 159 -1.44 0.08 -10.31
CA LEU A 159 -0.54 -0.36 -9.24
C LEU A 159 -1.10 -0.05 -7.85
N SER A 160 -1.83 1.06 -7.71
CA SER A 160 -2.53 1.40 -6.47
C SER A 160 -3.68 0.42 -6.20
N GLU A 161 -4.52 0.13 -7.20
CA GLU A 161 -5.59 -0.87 -7.10
C GLU A 161 -5.05 -2.27 -6.77
N TRP A 162 -3.97 -2.68 -7.44
CA TRP A 162 -3.29 -3.93 -7.13
C TRP A 162 -2.86 -3.99 -5.67
N THR A 163 -2.27 -2.89 -5.19
CA THR A 163 -1.78 -2.77 -3.82
C THR A 163 -2.88 -3.00 -2.80
N TRP A 164 -4.09 -2.47 -3.06
CA TRP A 164 -5.27 -2.67 -2.23
C TRP A 164 -5.76 -4.12 -2.27
N VAL A 165 -5.90 -4.71 -3.46
CA VAL A 165 -6.44 -6.09 -3.63
C VAL A 165 -5.47 -7.16 -3.12
N SER A 166 -4.16 -6.95 -3.28
CA SER A 166 -3.13 -7.94 -2.95
C SER A 166 -2.51 -7.76 -1.55
N GLY A 167 -2.90 -6.70 -0.82
CA GLY A 167 -2.27 -6.30 0.44
C GLY A 167 -0.75 -6.11 0.32
N ALA A 168 -0.28 -5.66 -0.86
CA ALA A 168 1.14 -5.57 -1.17
C ALA A 168 1.83 -4.36 -0.53
N VAL A 169 1.10 -3.26 -0.30
CA VAL A 169 1.45 -2.29 0.74
C VAL A 169 0.75 -2.77 1.99
N SER A 170 1.48 -3.55 2.77
CA SER A 170 1.02 -3.94 4.08
C SER A 170 1.17 -2.75 5.01
N ILE A 171 0.11 -1.96 5.12
CA ILE A 171 -0.13 -1.26 6.38
C ILE A 171 -0.51 -2.37 7.35
N ASP A 172 0.50 -2.95 8.02
CA ASP A 172 0.25 -3.92 9.08
C ASP A 172 -0.36 -3.17 10.26
N VAL A 173 -1.64 -2.79 10.21
CA VAL A 173 -2.27 -2.07 11.33
C VAL A 173 -2.00 -2.84 12.62
N VAL A 174 -2.15 -4.17 12.57
CA VAL A 174 -1.68 -5.06 13.62
C VAL A 174 -0.63 -6.04 13.10
N ARG A 175 0.53 -6.07 13.75
CA ARG A 175 1.59 -7.07 13.54
C ARG A 175 1.51 -8.13 14.62
N ILE A 176 1.56 -9.40 14.23
CA ILE A 176 1.55 -10.55 15.12
C ILE A 176 2.85 -11.32 14.93
N PHE A 177 3.57 -11.63 15.99
CA PHE A 177 4.83 -12.39 15.93
C PHE A 177 4.68 -13.72 16.65
N MET A 178 4.98 -14.81 15.94
CA MET A 178 4.92 -16.18 16.46
C MET A 178 5.77 -17.13 15.61
N ASP A 179 6.29 -18.20 16.21
CA ASP A 179 7.01 -19.25 15.48
C ASP A 179 6.13 -20.42 15.06
N ALA A 180 5.04 -20.65 15.79
CA ALA A 180 4.09 -21.71 15.51
C ALA A 180 2.66 -21.29 15.89
N PRO A 181 1.64 -21.79 15.18
CA PRO A 181 0.24 -21.63 15.57
C PRO A 181 -0.02 -22.17 16.98
N SER A 182 -0.79 -21.43 17.76
CA SER A 182 -1.24 -21.77 19.12
C SER A 182 -2.72 -21.45 19.31
N ALA A 183 -3.30 -21.92 20.42
CA ALA A 183 -4.68 -21.55 20.78
C ALA A 183 -4.84 -20.02 20.93
N ASP A 184 -3.82 -19.36 21.49
CA ASP A 184 -3.82 -17.90 21.65
C ASP A 184 -3.70 -17.17 20.32
N SER A 185 -2.83 -17.63 19.39
CA SER A 185 -2.74 -17.01 18.07
C SER A 185 -4.03 -17.16 17.27
N ALA A 186 -4.67 -18.34 17.33
CA ALA A 186 -5.96 -18.55 16.66
C ALA A 186 -7.06 -17.64 17.22
N ARG A 187 -7.11 -17.48 18.55
CA ARG A 187 -8.05 -16.56 19.23
C ARG A 187 -7.80 -15.09 18.85
N ILE A 188 -6.54 -14.68 18.74
CA ILE A 188 -6.15 -13.32 18.38
C ILE A 188 -6.53 -13.03 16.91
N ILE A 189 -6.22 -13.96 16.00
CA ILE A 189 -6.55 -13.83 14.57
C ILE A 189 -8.07 -13.78 14.38
N ASP A 190 -8.83 -14.69 15.02
CA ASP A 190 -10.31 -14.69 14.97
C ASP A 190 -10.90 -13.36 15.45
N PHE A 191 -10.36 -12.80 16.54
CA PHE A 191 -10.80 -11.50 17.03
C PHE A 191 -10.55 -10.38 16.02
N LEU A 192 -9.37 -10.35 15.39
CA LEU A 192 -9.00 -9.31 14.43
C LEU A 192 -9.79 -9.42 13.12
N ASP A 193 -10.00 -10.64 12.63
CA ASP A 193 -10.83 -10.93 11.45
C ASP A 193 -12.27 -10.49 11.68
N ARG A 194 -12.87 -10.87 12.81
CA ARG A 194 -14.24 -10.48 13.17
C ARG A 194 -14.41 -8.97 13.39
N SER A 195 -13.31 -8.29 13.71
CA SER A 195 -13.29 -6.84 13.91
C SER A 195 -12.90 -6.07 12.63
N GLY A 196 -12.64 -6.77 11.52
CA GLY A 196 -12.22 -6.17 10.25
C GLY A 196 -10.87 -5.45 10.32
N VAL A 197 -10.00 -5.83 11.26
CA VAL A 197 -8.71 -5.16 11.49
C VAL A 197 -7.63 -5.82 10.62
N PRO A 198 -7.02 -5.08 9.67
CA PRO A 198 -5.94 -5.61 8.85
C PRO A 198 -4.75 -6.02 9.71
N HIS A 199 -4.27 -7.25 9.54
CA HIS A 199 -3.15 -7.76 10.31
C HIS A 199 -2.22 -8.67 9.50
N ARG A 200 -1.00 -8.83 9.98
CA ARG A 200 -0.01 -9.74 9.39
C ARG A 200 0.75 -10.52 10.46
N VAL A 201 1.02 -11.78 10.16
CA VAL A 201 1.84 -12.67 10.99
C VAL A 201 3.29 -12.66 10.48
N TYR A 202 4.23 -12.57 11.42
CA TYR A 202 5.66 -12.54 11.22
C TYR A 202 6.33 -13.66 12.05
N PRO A 203 7.36 -14.34 11.54
CA PRO A 203 8.18 -15.23 12.34
C PRO A 203 9.05 -14.42 13.31
N THR A 204 9.39 -15.00 14.47
CA THR A 204 10.13 -14.26 15.52
C THR A 204 11.60 -14.02 15.17
N ASP A 205 12.12 -14.72 14.16
CA ASP A 205 13.46 -14.53 13.61
C ASP A 205 13.53 -13.44 12.52
N SER A 206 12.40 -12.80 12.19
CA SER A 206 12.37 -11.74 11.19
C SER A 206 13.14 -10.48 11.65
N PRO A 207 13.76 -9.71 10.73
CA PRO A 207 14.45 -8.47 11.07
C PRO A 207 13.55 -7.46 11.82
N VAL A 208 12.24 -7.48 11.54
CA VAL A 208 11.23 -6.64 12.20
C VAL A 208 10.97 -7.11 13.64
N ALA A 209 11.01 -8.42 13.89
CA ALA A 209 10.83 -8.99 15.22
C ALA A 209 12.00 -8.69 16.16
N ALA A 210 13.22 -8.56 15.63
CA ALA A 210 14.43 -8.31 16.42
C ALA A 210 14.38 -6.99 17.21
N GLU A 211 13.87 -5.91 16.59
CA GLU A 211 13.69 -4.62 17.27
C GLU A 211 12.65 -4.69 18.40
N MET A 212 11.62 -5.52 18.22
CA MET A 212 10.50 -5.67 19.15
C MET A 212 10.82 -6.61 20.31
N LEU A 213 11.50 -7.72 20.05
CA LEU A 213 12.03 -8.62 21.08
C LEU A 213 13.07 -7.92 21.96
N ALA A 214 13.80 -6.93 21.41
CA ALA A 214 14.69 -6.09 22.21
C ALA A 214 13.93 -5.19 23.21
N GLU A 215 12.68 -4.80 22.91
CA GLU A 215 11.85 -3.94 23.76
C GLU A 215 11.14 -4.73 24.88
N VAL A 216 10.65 -5.94 24.57
CA VAL A 216 9.86 -6.77 25.51
C VAL A 216 10.72 -7.81 26.25
N GLY A 217 11.88 -8.15 25.69
CA GLY A 217 12.79 -9.17 26.20
C GLY A 217 12.61 -10.54 25.53
N PRO A 218 13.66 -11.38 25.53
CA PRO A 218 13.68 -12.65 24.80
C PRO A 218 12.74 -13.72 25.38
N ASP A 219 12.34 -13.60 26.65
CA ASP A 219 11.46 -14.56 27.33
C ASP A 219 9.97 -14.18 27.26
N ALA A 220 9.62 -13.23 26.37
CA ALA A 220 8.25 -12.74 26.24
C ALA A 220 7.30 -13.85 25.74
N ALA A 221 6.10 -13.90 26.33
CA ALA A 221 5.08 -14.87 25.93
C ALA A 221 4.57 -14.58 24.51
N LEU A 222 4.64 -15.60 23.64
CA LEU A 222 4.11 -15.56 22.28
C LEU A 222 2.61 -15.91 22.26
N PRO A 223 1.83 -15.37 21.30
CA PRO A 223 2.26 -14.46 20.24
C PRO A 223 2.40 -13.01 20.73
N LEU A 224 3.38 -12.26 20.20
CA LEU A 224 3.45 -10.81 20.42
C LEU A 224 2.52 -10.10 19.45
N VAL A 225 1.83 -9.06 19.90
CA VAL A 225 0.94 -8.25 19.08
C VAL A 225 1.29 -6.78 19.22
N GLN A 226 1.46 -6.07 18.10
CA GLN A 226 1.71 -4.64 18.07
C GLN A 226 0.77 -3.95 17.10
N LEU A 227 0.11 -2.90 17.57
CA LEU A 227 -0.49 -1.89 16.70
C LEU A 227 0.63 -0.97 16.21
N VAL A 228 0.73 -0.67 14.91
CA VAL A 228 1.82 0.16 14.36
C VAL A 228 1.98 1.47 15.14
N GLY A 229 3.19 1.72 15.64
CA GLY A 229 3.53 2.89 16.46
C GLY A 229 2.99 2.87 17.89
N GLY A 230 2.35 1.77 18.30
CA GLY A 230 1.81 1.55 19.63
C GLY A 230 2.58 0.51 20.46
N ALA A 231 2.09 0.28 21.67
CA ALA A 231 2.68 -0.66 22.62
C ALA A 231 2.62 -2.11 22.12
N ILE A 232 3.66 -2.88 22.45
CA ILE A 232 3.78 -4.31 22.17
C ILE A 232 3.13 -5.08 23.32
N LEU A 233 2.21 -6.00 22.99
CA LEU A 233 1.51 -6.83 23.96
C LEU A 233 1.97 -8.29 23.83
N PRO A 234 2.55 -8.89 24.88
CA PRO A 234 2.85 -10.31 24.91
C PRO A 234 1.60 -11.11 25.22
N CYS A 235 1.25 -12.06 24.33
CA CYS A 235 0.12 -12.97 24.47
C CYS A 235 -1.18 -12.28 24.99
N PRO A 236 -1.68 -11.23 24.30
CA PRO A 236 -2.80 -10.44 24.79
C PRO A 236 -4.11 -11.24 24.85
N SER A 237 -4.93 -10.95 25.87
CA SER A 237 -6.32 -11.40 25.89
C SER A 237 -7.17 -10.64 24.87
N THR A 238 -8.38 -11.13 24.56
CA THR A 238 -9.32 -10.40 23.71
C THR A 238 -9.72 -9.05 24.33
N ALA A 239 -9.75 -8.95 25.65
CA ALA A 239 -9.99 -7.69 26.36
C ALA A 239 -8.83 -6.70 26.16
N ASP A 240 -7.59 -7.17 26.15
CA ASP A 240 -6.41 -6.32 25.89
C ASP A 240 -6.41 -5.79 24.46
N LEU A 241 -6.76 -6.63 23.48
CA LEU A 241 -6.92 -6.23 22.09
C LEU A 241 -8.04 -5.20 21.93
N ALA A 242 -9.22 -5.46 22.50
CA ALA A 242 -10.34 -4.53 22.47
C ALA A 242 -9.98 -3.18 23.12
N GLY A 243 -9.28 -3.20 24.26
CA GLY A 243 -8.79 -2.00 24.91
C GLY A 243 -7.75 -1.25 24.09
N LEU A 244 -6.84 -1.96 23.41
CA LEU A 244 -5.86 -1.36 22.51
C LEU A 244 -6.54 -0.66 21.33
N MET A 245 -7.51 -1.32 20.69
CA MET A 245 -8.30 -0.73 19.59
C MET A 245 -9.12 0.48 20.06
N GLN A 246 -9.74 0.38 21.25
CA GLN A 246 -10.50 1.49 21.82
C GLN A 246 -9.61 2.70 22.14
N ARG A 247 -8.39 2.50 22.64
CA ARG A 247 -7.44 3.60 22.89
C ARG A 247 -6.95 4.22 21.59
N ALA A 248 -6.71 3.41 20.56
CA ALA A 248 -6.35 3.90 19.23
C ALA A 248 -7.49 4.78 18.66
N ALA A 249 -8.74 4.31 18.75
CA ALA A 249 -9.92 5.05 18.32
C ALA A 249 -10.22 6.31 19.17
N ARG A 250 -9.96 6.27 20.48
CA ARG A 250 -10.15 7.41 21.40
C ARG A 250 -9.07 8.48 21.24
N SER A 251 -7.84 8.10 20.93
CA SER A 251 -6.77 9.07 20.64
C SER A 251 -7.10 9.93 19.40
N THR A 252 -8.06 9.48 18.59
CA THR A 252 -8.61 10.21 17.45
C THR A 252 -10.00 10.83 17.67
N ALA A 253 -10.69 10.57 18.80
CA ALA A 253 -12.04 11.07 19.07
C ALA A 253 -12.06 12.36 19.93
N PRO A 254 -12.97 13.33 19.71
CA PRO A 254 -13.22 14.42 20.65
C PRO A 254 -13.84 13.88 21.95
N ASP A 255 -13.61 14.58 23.06
CA ASP A 255 -14.13 14.19 24.37
C ASP A 255 -15.68 14.20 24.37
N GLY A 256 -16.26 13.23 25.09
CA GLY A 256 -17.64 12.73 24.92
C GLY A 256 -18.83 13.68 25.13
N ASP A 257 -18.60 14.98 25.27
CA ASP A 257 -19.65 16.02 25.34
C ASP A 257 -19.59 17.03 24.16
N GLU A 258 -18.63 16.90 23.24
CA GLU A 258 -18.53 17.79 22.07
C GLU A 258 -19.39 17.31 20.89
N VAL A 259 -20.35 18.15 20.47
CA VAL A 259 -21.13 17.96 19.25
C VAL A 259 -20.27 18.36 18.06
N ALA A 260 -20.05 17.43 17.13
CA ALA A 260 -19.38 17.70 15.86
C ALA A 260 -20.21 18.66 14.99
N ASP A 261 -19.57 19.62 14.34
CA ASP A 261 -20.20 20.58 13.42
C ASP A 261 -20.64 19.91 12.09
N LEU A 262 -19.96 18.82 11.71
CA LEU A 262 -20.19 18.09 10.48
C LEU A 262 -20.13 16.58 10.72
N LEU A 263 -21.22 15.87 10.40
CA LEU A 263 -21.24 14.41 10.36
C LEU A 263 -21.32 13.94 8.90
N ILE A 264 -20.39 13.06 8.53
CA ILE A 264 -20.28 12.45 7.20
C ILE A 264 -20.59 10.97 7.36
N VAL A 265 -21.59 10.49 6.64
CA VAL A 265 -21.88 9.06 6.58
C VAL A 265 -21.33 8.52 5.27
N GLY A 266 -20.30 7.70 5.36
CA GLY A 266 -19.59 7.13 4.23
C GLY A 266 -18.10 7.44 4.22
N ALA A 267 -17.22 6.43 4.30
CA ALA A 267 -15.75 6.62 4.28
C ALA A 267 -15.12 6.29 2.91
N GLY A 268 -15.88 6.42 1.83
CA GLY A 268 -15.36 6.38 0.45
C GLY A 268 -14.62 7.67 0.04
N PRO A 269 -14.03 7.73 -1.16
CA PRO A 269 -13.21 8.87 -1.62
C PRO A 269 -13.92 10.23 -1.49
N ALA A 270 -15.22 10.27 -1.78
CA ALA A 270 -16.02 11.48 -1.68
C ALA A 270 -16.30 11.91 -0.22
N GLY A 271 -16.51 10.95 0.70
CA GLY A 271 -16.71 11.24 2.12
C GLY A 271 -15.43 11.71 2.80
N LEU A 272 -14.29 11.11 2.43
CA LEU A 272 -12.98 11.53 2.90
C LEU A 272 -12.60 12.92 2.36
N ALA A 273 -12.88 13.21 1.08
CA ALA A 273 -12.70 14.55 0.53
C ALA A 273 -13.57 15.59 1.28
N ALA A 274 -14.85 15.27 1.55
CA ALA A 274 -15.72 16.13 2.34
C ALA A 274 -15.18 16.36 3.76
N ALA A 275 -14.56 15.35 4.37
CA ALA A 275 -13.96 15.48 5.70
C ALA A 275 -12.76 16.45 5.70
N VAL A 276 -11.90 16.37 4.68
CA VAL A 276 -10.75 17.27 4.52
C VAL A 276 -11.19 18.71 4.33
N TYR A 277 -12.18 18.95 3.46
CA TYR A 277 -12.67 20.31 3.23
C TYR A 277 -13.42 20.86 4.46
N GLY A 278 -14.22 20.04 5.15
CA GLY A 278 -14.88 20.44 6.39
C GLY A 278 -13.89 20.84 7.48
N ALA A 279 -12.85 20.03 7.70
CA ALA A 279 -11.79 20.33 8.68
C ALA A 279 -10.96 21.56 8.27
N SER A 280 -10.72 21.77 6.97
CA SER A 280 -9.99 22.93 6.46
C SER A 280 -10.74 24.25 6.67
N GLU A 281 -12.08 24.20 6.69
CA GLU A 281 -12.97 25.30 7.06
C GLU A 281 -13.17 25.43 8.59
N GLY A 282 -12.43 24.64 9.38
CA GLY A 282 -12.44 24.69 10.84
C GLY A 282 -13.63 23.99 11.50
N LEU A 283 -14.37 23.15 10.77
CA LEU A 283 -15.48 22.37 11.33
C LEU A 283 -14.95 21.15 12.10
N SER A 284 -15.48 20.91 13.30
CA SER A 284 -15.29 19.62 13.98
C SER A 284 -16.04 18.55 13.19
N THR A 285 -15.31 17.62 12.58
CA THR A 285 -15.85 16.74 11.53
C THR A 285 -15.75 15.28 11.95
N VAL A 286 -16.86 14.55 11.88
CA VAL A 286 -16.92 13.11 12.21
C VAL A 286 -17.37 12.35 10.98
N VAL A 287 -16.70 11.26 10.66
CA VAL A 287 -17.03 10.32 9.59
C VAL A 287 -17.47 9.01 10.24
N ILE A 288 -18.63 8.49 9.84
CA ILE A 288 -19.16 7.20 10.28
C ILE A 288 -19.43 6.35 9.04
N GLU A 289 -19.14 5.07 9.12
CA GLU A 289 -19.29 4.11 8.04
C GLU A 289 -19.45 2.69 8.62
N ALA A 290 -20.08 1.78 7.89
CA ALA A 290 -20.63 0.55 8.42
C ALA A 290 -19.70 -0.69 8.35
N ASP A 291 -18.58 -0.67 7.59
CA ASP A 291 -17.73 -1.85 7.25
C ASP A 291 -16.18 -1.55 7.39
N ALA A 292 -15.27 -2.06 6.54
CA ALA A 292 -13.81 -1.73 6.53
C ALA A 292 -13.35 -0.51 5.67
N VAL A 293 -12.45 0.36 6.17
CA VAL A 293 -12.20 1.77 5.70
C VAL A 293 -11.99 1.86 4.20
N GLY A 294 -12.86 2.62 3.52
CA GLY A 294 -12.77 2.92 2.11
C GLY A 294 -11.47 3.66 1.80
N GLY A 295 -10.85 3.29 0.69
CA GLY A 295 -9.47 3.63 0.35
C GLY A 295 -9.11 5.13 0.40
N GLN A 296 -7.81 5.36 0.58
CA GLN A 296 -7.07 6.62 0.41
C GLN A 296 -6.94 7.61 1.58
N ALA A 297 -7.38 7.35 2.82
CA ALA A 297 -7.19 8.34 3.91
C ALA A 297 -6.66 7.82 5.27
N GLY A 298 -6.02 6.65 5.31
CA GLY A 298 -5.31 6.19 6.50
C GLY A 298 -3.90 6.76 6.69
N THR A 299 -3.36 7.51 5.71
CA THR A 299 -1.91 7.77 5.62
C THR A 299 -1.46 9.22 5.79
N SER A 300 -2.33 10.14 6.20
CA SER A 300 -1.91 11.49 6.59
C SER A 300 -1.98 11.63 8.11
N SER A 301 -0.82 11.88 8.72
CA SER A 301 -0.74 12.46 10.06
C SER A 301 -1.49 13.80 10.05
N MET A 302 -2.77 13.76 10.39
CA MET A 302 -3.68 14.88 10.27
C MET A 302 -3.43 15.84 11.44
N ARG A 303 -2.86 17.01 11.15
CA ARG A 303 -2.81 18.14 12.09
C ARG A 303 -3.97 19.07 11.77
N GLY A 304 -5.02 19.00 12.59
CA GLY A 304 -6.22 19.83 12.57
C GLY A 304 -7.17 19.34 13.65
N ARG A 305 -7.97 20.23 14.27
CA ARG A 305 -8.83 19.88 15.40
C ARG A 305 -9.94 18.89 14.96
N HIS A 306 -9.84 17.66 15.47
CA HIS A 306 -10.85 16.60 15.55
C HIS A 306 -11.48 16.13 14.23
N VAL A 307 -10.85 15.10 13.63
CA VAL A 307 -11.47 14.23 12.63
C VAL A 307 -11.53 12.80 13.17
N VAL A 308 -12.73 12.23 13.27
CA VAL A 308 -12.95 10.84 13.73
C VAL A 308 -13.50 10.03 12.59
N VAL A 309 -12.91 8.88 12.27
CA VAL A 309 -13.49 7.92 11.31
C VAL A 309 -13.90 6.69 12.09
N VAL A 310 -15.19 6.36 12.10
CA VAL A 310 -15.73 5.14 12.69
C VAL A 310 -16.23 4.24 11.57
N GLY A 311 -15.49 3.19 11.25
CA GLY A 311 -15.84 2.20 10.22
C GLY A 311 -15.58 2.67 8.78
N GLY A 312 -15.94 1.84 7.81
CA GLY A 312 -15.33 1.87 6.48
C GLY A 312 -16.05 1.14 5.33
N GLY A 313 -15.92 1.50 4.05
CA GLY A 313 -16.55 0.74 2.96
C GLY A 313 -17.18 1.64 1.90
N ASN A 314 -17.48 1.08 0.73
CA ASN A 314 -17.76 1.85 -0.48
C ASN A 314 -19.26 2.16 -0.63
N SER A 315 -19.70 3.33 -0.15
CA SER A 315 -21.02 3.86 -0.46
C SER A 315 -20.94 4.92 -1.57
N ALA A 316 -21.66 4.66 -2.67
CA ALA A 316 -21.87 5.60 -3.76
C ALA A 316 -22.73 6.78 -3.25
N GLY A 317 -22.06 7.85 -2.83
CA GLY A 317 -22.67 9.13 -2.43
C GLY A 317 -22.54 9.38 -0.92
N PRO A 318 -21.68 10.31 -0.48
CA PRO A 318 -21.65 10.70 0.92
C PRO A 318 -22.93 11.47 1.26
N SER A 319 -23.55 11.14 2.39
CA SER A 319 -24.57 11.99 3.00
C SER A 319 -23.92 12.84 4.08
N ALA A 320 -23.90 14.15 3.89
CA ALA A 320 -23.35 15.10 4.84
C ALA A 320 -24.48 15.81 5.59
N VAL A 321 -24.41 15.81 6.92
CA VAL A 321 -25.39 16.49 7.78
C VAL A 321 -24.68 17.59 8.55
N HIS A 322 -25.16 18.82 8.41
CA HIS A 322 -24.69 19.95 9.21
C HIS A 322 -25.39 19.93 10.57
N CYS A 323 -24.61 19.70 11.62
CA CYS A 323 -25.11 19.42 12.96
C CYS A 323 -25.07 20.67 13.86
N ARG A 324 -25.54 21.83 13.39
CA ARG A 324 -25.54 23.03 14.23
C ARG A 324 -26.74 23.06 15.18
N GLY A 325 -26.54 22.54 16.39
CA GLY A 325 -27.40 22.85 17.53
C GLY A 325 -27.25 24.31 17.93
N SER A 326 -28.37 25.02 18.11
CA SER A 326 -28.36 26.40 18.59
C SER A 326 -27.72 26.47 19.98
N ARG A 327 -26.49 26.98 20.06
CA ARG A 327 -25.96 27.49 21.33
C ARG A 327 -26.85 28.67 21.72
N ARG A 328 -27.86 28.43 22.57
CA ARG A 328 -28.54 29.53 23.28
C ARG A 328 -27.51 30.24 24.15
N PRO A 329 -27.59 31.58 24.24
CA PRO A 329 -26.58 32.43 24.86
C PRO A 329 -26.38 32.13 26.35
#